data_AF-A0A933HL68-F1
#
_entry.id   AF-A0A933HL68-F1
#
_cell.length_a   1.000
_cell.length_b   1.000
_cell.length_c   1.000
_cell.angle_alpha   90.00
_cell.angle_beta   90.00
_cell.angle_gamma   90.00
#
_symmetry.space_group_name_H-M   'P 1'
#
loop_
_entity.id
_entity.type
_entity.pdbx_description
1 polymer ?
#
loop_
_entity_poly.entity_id
_entity_poly.type
_entity_poly.pdbx_seq_one_letter_code
_entity_poly.pdbx_strand_id
1 'polypeptide(L)'
;MFKQAMARLVLLSVGTIAFIVALGLTVPAYAQGAPTLKIVSPKPGETITSTDIPVTVEVSNFTLSALKVGLPDQAGEGHIHVMIDGAHMGVLFNFYTSTTFTLPGDAIKPGPHALIFDLASNTHVDMPETAVQVDINYQPATSKSAPQAVANPGAPAVEIVSPTDGATVGPIVTLQVKPTNFVPREGLEGKANISGYGHYHVFVDADLSMMMPADNKTPEANATPEAGGGMAMMSMAGMVLMPGANEFSVDLSAWGPGKHTIVVEPVQNDHTPIEGGKHAQVTINLQSSAPAAQATTAPAEPTVAPTAEPTKAPVLPTTGGDFTNNSLLLLLSGALILGLGLVLVVQARRRA
;
A
#
# COMPACT_ATOMS: atom_id res chain seq x y z
N MET A 1 -10.97 22.33 -84.52
CA MET A 1 -11.86 23.31 -83.86
C MET A 1 -12.82 22.56 -82.97
N PHE A 2 -13.06 23.08 -81.77
CA PHE A 2 -13.83 22.54 -80.62
C PHE A 2 -13.03 21.79 -79.52
N LYS A 3 -12.74 22.59 -78.46
CA LYS A 3 -12.74 22.26 -77.02
C LYS A 3 -11.55 21.41 -76.53
N GLN A 4 -10.50 21.94 -75.88
CA GLN A 4 -10.42 22.92 -74.78
C GLN A 4 -11.42 22.64 -73.64
N ALA A 5 -10.85 22.55 -72.43
CA ALA A 5 -11.47 22.34 -71.11
C ALA A 5 -11.68 20.88 -70.67
N MET A 6 -10.62 20.27 -70.14
CA MET A 6 -10.61 19.68 -68.78
C MET A 6 -9.18 19.23 -68.44
N ALA A 7 -8.28 20.22 -68.43
CA ALA A 7 -7.07 20.16 -67.63
C ALA A 7 -7.31 21.08 -66.42
N ARG A 8 -6.88 20.64 -65.23
CA ARG A 8 -6.90 21.34 -63.94
C ARG A 8 -8.19 21.20 -63.12
N LEU A 9 -8.39 20.02 -62.53
CA LEU A 9 -8.92 19.91 -61.17
C LEU A 9 -8.62 18.50 -60.64
N VAL A 10 -8.44 18.36 -59.33
CA VAL A 10 -8.00 17.13 -58.61
C VAL A 10 -6.49 16.90 -58.59
N LEU A 11 -5.76 17.91 -58.12
CA LEU A 11 -4.42 17.72 -57.55
C LEU A 11 -4.21 18.80 -56.48
N LEU A 12 -5.09 18.87 -55.47
CA LEU A 12 -4.93 19.80 -54.34
C LEU A 12 -5.83 19.45 -53.13
N SER A 13 -5.64 18.29 -52.50
CA SER A 13 -6.20 18.02 -51.15
C SER A 13 -5.57 16.80 -50.46
N VAL A 14 -4.25 16.59 -50.59
CA VAL A 14 -3.50 15.59 -49.80
C VAL A 14 -2.26 16.22 -49.12
N GLY A 15 -2.06 17.53 -49.24
CA GLY A 15 -0.79 18.20 -48.88
C GLY A 15 -0.85 19.16 -47.69
N THR A 16 -1.77 19.00 -46.74
CA THR A 16 -1.89 19.97 -45.61
C THR A 16 -2.37 19.36 -44.28
N ILE A 17 -2.11 18.08 -44.03
CA ILE A 17 -2.18 17.50 -42.66
C ILE A 17 -0.92 16.65 -42.41
N ALA A 18 0.25 17.20 -42.75
CA ALA A 18 1.55 16.58 -42.48
C ALA A 18 2.61 17.62 -42.09
N PHE A 19 2.18 18.75 -41.49
CA PHE A 19 3.07 19.84 -41.07
C PHE A 19 2.70 20.44 -39.71
N ILE A 20 2.14 19.64 -38.80
CA ILE A 20 1.96 20.01 -37.37
C ILE A 20 2.61 18.94 -36.45
N VAL A 21 3.35 17.96 -36.99
CA VAL A 21 3.94 16.87 -36.20
C VAL A 21 5.45 17.07 -35.93
N ALA A 22 6.07 18.12 -36.50
CA ALA A 22 7.52 18.35 -36.40
C ALA A 22 7.94 19.57 -35.56
N LEU A 23 7.03 20.20 -34.81
CA LEU A 23 7.45 21.02 -33.67
C LEU A 23 7.51 20.09 -32.46
N GLY A 24 8.70 19.56 -32.20
CA GLY A 24 9.03 18.91 -30.94
C GLY A 24 8.87 19.92 -29.80
N LEU A 25 7.63 20.12 -29.35
CA LEU A 25 7.32 20.72 -28.07
C LEU A 25 7.87 19.75 -27.02
N THR A 26 9.16 19.87 -26.74
CA THR A 26 9.74 19.37 -25.50
C THR A 26 9.01 20.12 -24.41
N VAL A 27 7.94 19.52 -23.88
CA VAL A 27 7.35 19.96 -22.62
C VAL A 27 8.53 19.97 -21.65
N PRO A 28 8.92 21.13 -21.08
CA PRO A 28 10.02 21.14 -20.14
C PRO A 28 9.64 20.15 -19.06
N ALA A 29 10.45 19.10 -18.90
CA ALA A 29 10.38 18.25 -17.73
C ALA A 29 10.69 19.18 -16.56
N TYR A 30 9.64 19.70 -15.93
CA TYR A 30 9.79 20.39 -14.66
C TYR A 30 10.40 19.35 -13.74
N ALA A 31 11.64 19.60 -13.29
CA ALA A 31 12.25 18.79 -12.27
C ALA A 31 11.25 18.73 -11.11
N GLN A 32 10.66 17.55 -10.86
CA GLN A 32 9.89 17.38 -9.64
C GLN A 32 10.82 17.72 -8.48
N GLY A 33 10.29 18.44 -7.48
CA GLY A 33 11.05 18.69 -6.26
C GLY A 33 11.48 17.38 -5.63
N ALA A 34 12.47 17.42 -4.72
CA ALA A 34 12.84 16.23 -3.97
C ALA A 34 11.60 15.67 -3.23
N PRO A 35 11.45 14.34 -3.14
CA PRO A 35 10.48 13.68 -2.28
C PRO A 35 10.58 14.19 -0.85
N THR A 36 9.44 14.40 -0.19
CA THR A 36 9.42 14.76 1.23
C THR A 36 8.34 14.01 1.97
N LEU A 37 8.66 13.61 3.20
CA LEU A 37 7.74 13.01 4.16
C LEU A 37 7.60 13.94 5.37
N LYS A 38 6.39 14.08 5.91
CA LYS A 38 6.10 14.83 7.13
C LYS A 38 5.12 14.06 8.00
N ILE A 39 5.43 13.95 9.28
CA ILE A 39 4.55 13.30 10.26
C ILE A 39 3.54 14.34 10.78
N VAL A 40 2.25 14.07 10.57
CA VAL A 40 1.14 14.91 11.07
C VAL A 40 0.71 14.44 12.46
N SER A 41 0.64 13.12 12.64
CA SER A 41 0.39 12.46 13.92
C SER A 41 1.14 11.11 13.93
N PRO A 42 1.77 10.72 15.04
CA PRO A 42 1.81 11.43 16.31
C PRO A 42 2.65 12.72 16.25
N LYS A 43 2.36 13.67 17.14
CA LYS A 43 3.17 14.88 17.32
C LYS A 43 4.41 14.56 18.17
N PRO A 44 5.51 15.31 18.02
CA PRO A 44 6.66 15.19 18.92
C PRO A 44 6.25 15.34 20.39
N GLY A 45 6.60 14.34 21.21
CA GLY A 45 6.28 14.24 22.63
C GLY A 45 4.85 13.84 22.95
N GLU A 46 4.02 13.50 21.95
CA GLU A 46 2.63 13.10 22.18
C GLU A 46 2.54 11.86 23.07
N THR A 47 1.62 11.90 24.04
CA THR A 47 1.31 10.73 24.87
C THR A 47 0.23 9.90 24.18
N ILE A 48 0.58 8.68 23.78
CA ILE A 48 -0.33 7.77 23.06
C ILE A 48 -0.97 6.84 24.08
N THR A 49 -2.28 7.02 24.33
CA THR A 49 -3.04 6.21 25.31
C THR A 49 -3.86 5.09 24.68
N SER A 50 -3.98 5.08 23.36
CA SER A 50 -4.58 3.98 22.61
C SER A 50 -3.69 2.74 22.66
N THR A 51 -4.31 1.56 22.52
CA THR A 51 -3.55 0.30 22.49
C THR A 51 -2.65 0.22 21.27
N ASP A 52 -3.09 0.68 20.10
CA ASP A 52 -2.26 0.77 18.91
C ASP A 52 -1.97 2.25 18.59
N ILE A 53 -0.93 2.54 17.81
CA ILE A 53 -0.47 3.91 17.55
C ILE A 53 -1.05 4.39 16.22
N PRO A 54 -2.03 5.31 16.20
CA PRO A 54 -2.54 5.88 14.97
C PRO A 54 -1.49 6.80 14.34
N VAL A 55 -1.32 6.72 13.03
CA VAL A 55 -0.37 7.54 12.27
C VAL A 55 -1.08 8.25 11.13
N THR A 56 -0.74 9.51 10.94
CA THR A 56 -1.05 10.28 9.74
C THR A 56 0.20 10.98 9.24
N VAL A 57 0.44 10.90 7.93
CA VAL A 57 1.57 11.57 7.28
C VAL A 57 1.12 12.42 6.10
N GLU A 58 1.96 13.36 5.71
CA GLU A 58 1.90 14.09 4.45
C GLU A 58 3.10 13.69 3.59
N VAL A 59 2.85 13.35 2.33
CA VAL A 59 3.87 13.00 1.34
C VAL A 59 3.78 14.00 0.19
N SER A 60 4.91 14.49 -0.31
CA SER A 60 4.97 15.41 -1.46
C SER A 60 6.08 15.03 -2.43
N ASN A 61 5.87 15.30 -3.72
CA ASN A 61 6.74 14.90 -4.83
C ASN A 61 7.07 13.39 -4.86
N PHE A 62 6.15 12.56 -4.37
CA PHE A 62 6.29 11.12 -4.30
C PHE A 62 4.91 10.45 -4.33
N THR A 63 4.79 9.32 -5.01
CA THR A 63 3.56 8.55 -5.14
C THR A 63 3.65 7.29 -4.29
N LEU A 64 2.77 7.16 -3.29
CA LEU A 64 2.60 5.90 -2.56
C LEU A 64 1.85 4.90 -3.45
N SER A 65 2.44 3.74 -3.72
CA SER A 65 1.98 2.84 -4.78
C SER A 65 1.90 1.39 -4.34
N ALA A 66 0.75 1.00 -3.78
CA ALA A 66 0.51 -0.36 -3.29
C ALA A 66 0.70 -1.43 -4.37
N LEU A 67 0.31 -1.14 -5.61
CA LEU A 67 0.40 -2.09 -6.71
C LEU A 67 1.83 -2.26 -7.26
N LYS A 68 2.77 -1.42 -6.85
CA LYS A 68 4.13 -1.39 -7.40
C LYS A 68 5.18 -1.90 -6.45
N VAL A 69 4.81 -2.19 -5.19
CA VAL A 69 5.67 -2.89 -4.23
C VAL A 69 6.14 -4.22 -4.84
N GLY A 70 7.44 -4.47 -4.76
CA GLY A 70 8.10 -5.65 -5.34
C GLY A 70 8.42 -5.55 -6.83
N LEU A 71 7.85 -4.61 -7.58
CA LEU A 71 8.20 -4.37 -8.99
C LEU A 71 9.48 -3.54 -9.10
N PRO A 72 10.11 -3.45 -10.30
CA PRO A 72 11.28 -2.60 -10.49
C PRO A 72 11.03 -1.14 -10.08
N ASP A 73 12.07 -0.51 -9.54
CA ASP A 73 12.02 0.87 -9.04
C ASP A 73 11.60 1.86 -10.13
N GLN A 74 10.73 2.80 -9.74
CA GLN A 74 10.33 3.94 -10.55
C GLN A 74 10.62 5.22 -9.79
N ALA A 75 11.14 6.23 -10.49
CA ALA A 75 11.51 7.50 -9.85
C ALA A 75 10.26 8.19 -9.27
N GLY A 76 10.34 8.60 -8.00
CA GLY A 76 9.25 9.30 -7.31
C GLY A 76 8.08 8.39 -6.92
N GLU A 77 8.29 7.08 -6.82
CA GLU A 77 7.26 6.11 -6.45
C GLU A 77 7.79 5.08 -5.44
N GLY A 78 6.91 4.61 -4.54
CA GLY A 78 7.20 3.53 -3.61
C GLY A 78 6.26 3.52 -2.42
N HIS A 79 6.79 3.39 -1.21
CA HIS A 79 6.02 3.25 0.03
C HIS A 79 6.75 3.85 1.24
N ILE A 80 6.16 3.76 2.42
CA ILE A 80 6.73 4.26 3.68
C ILE A 80 7.22 3.08 4.50
N HIS A 81 8.43 3.13 5.03
CA HIS A 81 8.90 2.27 6.10
C HIS A 81 8.75 2.98 7.45
N VAL A 82 8.48 2.20 8.50
CA VAL A 82 8.37 2.73 9.88
C VAL A 82 9.11 1.82 10.83
N MET A 83 10.07 2.38 11.57
CA MET A 83 10.88 1.68 12.55
C MET A 83 10.66 2.23 13.96
N ILE A 84 10.95 1.42 14.99
CA ILE A 84 10.89 1.82 16.41
C ILE A 84 12.26 1.72 17.08
N ASP A 85 12.66 2.77 17.79
CA ASP A 85 13.89 2.83 18.60
C ASP A 85 15.18 2.50 17.83
N GLY A 86 15.19 2.72 16.51
CA GLY A 86 16.34 2.52 15.63
C GLY A 86 15.96 2.63 14.15
N ALA A 87 16.95 2.84 13.28
CA ALA A 87 16.75 2.96 11.82
C ALA A 87 17.41 1.77 11.10
N HIS A 88 16.87 0.57 11.28
CA HIS A 88 17.34 -0.65 10.62
C HIS A 88 16.21 -1.69 10.52
N MET A 89 16.38 -2.68 9.62
CA MET A 89 15.37 -3.72 9.36
C MET A 89 14.86 -4.45 10.60
N GLY A 90 15.75 -4.72 11.55
CA GLY A 90 15.41 -5.48 12.77
C GLY A 90 14.34 -4.84 13.65
N VAL A 91 14.03 -3.56 13.42
CA VAL A 91 13.02 -2.80 14.16
C VAL A 91 11.95 -2.18 13.25
N LEU A 92 11.88 -2.60 11.99
CA LEU A 92 10.82 -2.22 11.05
C LEU A 92 9.47 -2.81 11.50
N PHE A 93 8.43 -2.01 11.63
CA PHE A 93 7.05 -2.53 11.75
C PHE A 93 6.64 -3.18 10.44
N ASN A 94 6.31 -2.36 9.45
CA ASN A 94 5.88 -2.84 8.15
C ASN A 94 6.17 -1.76 7.12
N PHE A 95 5.77 -2.00 5.87
CA PHE A 95 5.64 -0.95 4.89
C PHE A 95 4.18 -0.49 4.76
N TYR A 96 3.99 0.78 4.45
CA TYR A 96 2.68 1.40 4.34
C TYR A 96 2.54 2.16 3.03
N THR A 97 1.42 1.97 2.36
CA THR A 97 1.12 2.55 1.05
C THR A 97 -0.04 3.55 1.11
N SER A 98 -0.41 3.97 2.31
CA SER A 98 -1.45 4.97 2.59
C SER A 98 -0.88 6.07 3.50
N THR A 99 -1.52 7.24 3.50
CA THR A 99 -1.13 8.36 4.38
C THR A 99 -1.70 8.25 5.79
N THR A 100 -2.56 7.27 6.05
CA THR A 100 -3.16 6.98 7.34
C THR A 100 -3.13 5.48 7.58
N PHE A 101 -2.57 5.07 8.71
CA PHE A 101 -2.40 3.69 9.11
C PHE A 101 -2.21 3.60 10.63
N THR A 102 -2.07 2.39 11.14
CA THR A 102 -1.92 2.10 12.58
C THR A 102 -0.72 1.20 12.79
N LEU A 103 0.14 1.54 13.74
CA LEU A 103 1.22 0.67 14.19
C LEU A 103 0.71 -0.21 15.34
N PRO A 104 0.81 -1.55 15.25
CA PRO A 104 0.41 -2.43 16.34
C PRO A 104 1.18 -2.17 17.64
N GLY A 105 0.49 -2.14 18.77
CA GLY A 105 1.10 -1.96 20.09
C GLY A 105 1.59 -3.25 20.76
N ASP A 106 1.49 -4.40 20.09
CA ASP A 106 1.92 -5.69 20.63
C ASP A 106 3.41 -5.65 21.01
N ALA A 107 3.71 -6.13 22.22
CA ALA A 107 5.07 -6.21 22.77
C ALA A 107 5.82 -4.87 22.92
N ILE A 108 5.18 -3.72 22.70
CA ILE A 108 5.75 -2.41 23.00
C ILE A 108 5.59 -2.13 24.50
N LYS A 109 6.70 -1.76 25.16
CA LYS A 109 6.68 -1.43 26.59
C LYS A 109 6.10 -0.02 26.77
N PRO A 110 5.30 0.26 27.81
CA PRO A 110 4.94 1.64 28.12
C PRO A 110 6.20 2.48 28.42
N GLY A 111 6.27 3.69 27.88
CA GLY A 111 7.41 4.59 28.03
C GLY A 111 7.73 5.43 26.79
N PRO A 112 8.87 6.13 26.82
CA PRO A 112 9.35 6.90 25.68
C PRO A 112 9.83 5.98 24.56
N HIS A 113 9.49 6.32 23.31
CA HIS A 113 9.93 5.64 22.10
C HIS A 113 10.24 6.65 20.99
N ALA A 114 11.15 6.29 20.09
CA ALA A 114 11.40 7.01 18.86
C ALA A 114 10.78 6.24 17.69
N LEU A 115 9.88 6.87 16.93
CA LEU A 115 9.40 6.34 15.66
C LEU A 115 10.17 7.01 14.53
N ILE A 116 10.74 6.22 13.63
CA ILE A 116 11.49 6.70 12.47
C ILE A 116 10.72 6.28 11.22
N PHE A 117 10.50 7.24 10.32
CA PHE A 117 9.76 7.04 9.09
C PHE A 117 10.63 7.49 7.93
N ASP A 118 10.66 6.72 6.86
CA ASP A 118 11.30 7.11 5.60
C ASP A 118 10.48 6.59 4.42
N LEU A 119 10.66 7.23 3.27
CA LEU A 119 10.20 6.70 2.01
C LEU A 119 11.15 5.59 1.57
N ALA A 120 10.61 4.60 0.89
CA ALA A 120 11.36 3.52 0.29
C ALA A 120 10.87 3.31 -1.15
N SER A 121 11.77 2.87 -2.01
CA SER A 121 11.46 2.50 -3.40
C SER A 121 10.60 1.24 -3.50
N ASN A 122 10.09 0.95 -4.70
CA ASN A 122 9.30 -0.25 -4.99
C ASN A 122 10.01 -1.56 -4.56
N THR A 123 11.33 -1.61 -4.60
CA THR A 123 12.13 -2.76 -4.16
C THR A 123 12.65 -2.66 -2.73
N HIS A 124 11.98 -1.87 -1.87
CA HIS A 124 12.29 -1.69 -0.44
C HIS A 124 13.68 -1.10 -0.13
N VAL A 125 14.29 -0.37 -1.06
CA VAL A 125 15.49 0.40 -0.75
C VAL A 125 15.08 1.71 -0.08
N ASP A 126 15.54 1.92 1.15
CA ASP A 126 15.32 3.12 1.96
C ASP A 126 15.83 4.39 1.25
N MET A 127 15.12 5.50 1.42
CA MET A 127 15.48 6.84 0.98
C MET A 127 15.85 7.69 2.20
N PRO A 128 17.08 7.57 2.74
CA PRO A 128 17.45 8.13 4.04
C PRO A 128 17.35 9.67 4.09
N GLU A 129 17.41 10.36 2.95
CA GLU A 129 17.19 11.81 2.87
C GLU A 129 15.75 12.23 3.19
N THR A 130 14.82 11.28 3.18
CA THR A 130 13.40 11.49 3.51
C THR A 130 13.09 11.11 4.95
N ALA A 131 14.08 10.62 5.71
CA ALA A 131 13.88 10.12 7.06
C ALA A 131 13.45 11.22 8.03
N VAL A 132 12.40 10.93 8.80
CA VAL A 132 11.86 11.79 9.85
C VAL A 132 11.69 10.98 11.12
N GLN A 133 12.21 11.49 12.24
CA GLN A 133 11.99 10.92 13.55
C GLN A 133 10.94 11.72 14.33
N VAL A 134 10.10 11.02 15.07
CA VAL A 134 9.20 11.60 16.08
C VAL A 134 9.31 10.82 17.38
N ASP A 135 9.59 11.53 18.47
CA ASP A 135 9.58 10.95 19.80
C ASP A 135 8.15 10.94 20.34
N ILE A 136 7.74 9.84 20.98
CA ILE A 136 6.41 9.68 21.61
C ILE A 136 6.56 9.16 23.04
N ASN A 137 5.51 9.30 23.84
CA ASN A 137 5.35 8.62 25.11
C ASN A 137 4.18 7.63 25.03
N TYR A 138 4.48 6.36 24.77
CA TYR A 138 3.47 5.32 24.66
C TYR A 138 2.98 4.87 26.04
N GLN A 139 1.71 5.13 26.36
CA GLN A 139 1.10 4.88 27.66
C GLN A 139 -0.31 4.29 27.47
N PRO A 140 -0.44 3.11 26.84
CA PRO A 140 -1.73 2.52 26.55
C PRO A 140 -2.49 2.23 27.86
N ALA A 141 -3.81 2.50 27.88
CA ALA A 141 -4.65 2.13 29.01
C ALA A 141 -4.65 0.62 29.28
N THR A 142 -4.42 -0.19 28.23
CA THR A 142 -4.21 -1.63 28.31
C THR A 142 -3.16 -2.02 27.29
N SER A 143 -1.96 -2.38 27.78
CA SER A 143 -0.85 -2.84 26.94
C SER A 143 -1.07 -4.26 26.45
N LYS A 144 -0.76 -4.53 25.17
CA LYS A 144 -0.72 -5.89 24.62
C LYS A 144 0.65 -6.51 24.93
N SER A 145 0.70 -7.37 25.93
CA SER A 145 1.93 -8.07 26.28
C SER A 145 2.40 -8.99 25.16
N ALA A 146 3.71 -9.16 25.04
CA ALA A 146 4.30 -10.19 24.19
C ALA A 146 3.71 -11.58 24.53
N PRO A 147 3.44 -12.43 23.52
CA PRO A 147 3.05 -13.81 23.79
C PRO A 147 4.20 -14.58 24.46
N GLN A 148 3.85 -15.69 25.12
CA GLN A 148 4.84 -16.60 25.67
C GLN A 148 5.52 -17.38 24.55
N ALA A 149 6.84 -17.52 24.63
CA ALA A 149 7.61 -18.35 23.70
C ALA A 149 7.07 -19.79 23.66
N VAL A 150 6.96 -20.34 22.45
CA VAL A 150 6.63 -21.75 22.25
C VAL A 150 7.84 -22.59 22.65
N ALA A 151 7.65 -23.53 23.57
CA ALA A 151 8.69 -24.47 23.98
C ALA A 151 8.93 -25.50 22.88
N ASN A 152 10.19 -25.63 22.44
CA ASN A 152 10.63 -26.58 21.43
C ASN A 152 9.74 -26.55 20.17
N PRO A 153 9.66 -25.40 19.47
CA PRO A 153 8.74 -25.27 18.35
C PRO A 153 9.01 -26.29 17.25
N GLY A 154 10.25 -26.78 17.10
CA GLY A 154 10.68 -27.53 15.93
C GLY A 154 11.03 -26.58 14.79
N ALA A 155 11.38 -27.11 13.62
CA ALA A 155 11.68 -26.29 12.44
C ALA A 155 10.39 -25.67 11.88
N PRO A 156 10.27 -24.33 11.77
CA PRO A 156 9.14 -23.66 11.15
C PRO A 156 9.00 -24.02 9.68
N ALA A 157 7.76 -24.20 9.22
CA ALA A 157 7.45 -24.42 7.82
C ALA A 157 6.09 -23.82 7.48
N VAL A 158 5.88 -23.54 6.21
CA VAL A 158 4.59 -23.12 5.67
C VAL A 158 4.24 -23.98 4.45
N GLU A 159 2.95 -24.20 4.22
CA GLU A 159 2.37 -24.82 3.04
C GLU A 159 1.36 -23.84 2.42
N ILE A 160 1.40 -23.63 1.10
CA ILE A 160 0.35 -22.91 0.38
C ILE A 160 -0.77 -23.90 0.05
N VAL A 161 -1.93 -23.73 0.68
CA VAL A 161 -3.12 -24.58 0.48
C VAL A 161 -3.94 -24.10 -0.72
N SER A 162 -3.99 -22.79 -0.93
CA SER A 162 -4.62 -22.14 -2.08
C SER A 162 -3.83 -20.89 -2.48
N PRO A 163 -3.69 -20.59 -3.78
CA PRO A 163 -4.09 -21.44 -4.92
C PRO A 163 -3.24 -22.72 -5.01
N THR A 164 -3.72 -23.74 -5.71
CA THR A 164 -2.92 -24.94 -6.02
C THR A 164 -1.87 -24.63 -7.09
N ASP A 165 -0.80 -25.40 -7.15
CA ASP A 165 0.21 -25.27 -8.20
C ASP A 165 -0.38 -25.43 -9.60
N GLY A 166 -0.02 -24.50 -10.49
CA GLY A 166 -0.56 -24.36 -11.84
C GLY A 166 -1.94 -23.70 -11.94
N ALA A 167 -2.57 -23.26 -10.84
CA ALA A 167 -3.90 -22.65 -10.90
C ALA A 167 -3.94 -21.42 -11.80
N THR A 168 -5.05 -21.23 -12.52
CA THR A 168 -5.34 -19.99 -13.24
C THR A 168 -6.09 -19.05 -12.32
N VAL A 169 -5.56 -17.84 -12.12
CA VAL A 169 -6.11 -16.86 -11.16
C VAL A 169 -6.34 -15.51 -11.82
N GLY A 170 -7.24 -14.73 -11.23
CA GLY A 170 -7.44 -13.32 -11.59
C GLY A 170 -6.35 -12.42 -11.00
N PRO A 171 -6.46 -11.09 -11.20
CA PRO A 171 -5.48 -10.11 -10.73
C PRO A 171 -5.39 -10.01 -9.21
N ILE A 172 -6.45 -10.35 -8.48
CA ILE A 172 -6.41 -10.44 -7.01
C ILE A 172 -6.54 -11.91 -6.65
N VAL A 173 -5.54 -12.44 -5.94
CA VAL A 173 -5.50 -13.83 -5.51
C VAL A 173 -5.48 -13.90 -3.98
N THR A 174 -6.43 -14.62 -3.39
CA THR A 174 -6.40 -14.93 -1.96
C THR A 174 -5.53 -16.16 -1.73
N LEU A 175 -4.44 -15.99 -1.01
CA LEU A 175 -3.63 -17.09 -0.52
C LEU A 175 -4.18 -17.60 0.81
N GLN A 176 -4.25 -18.92 0.92
CA GLN A 176 -4.45 -19.62 2.18
C GLN A 176 -3.22 -20.45 2.45
N VAL A 177 -2.64 -20.26 3.64
CA VAL A 177 -1.43 -20.94 4.06
C VAL A 177 -1.65 -21.71 5.34
N LYS A 178 -0.88 -22.77 5.51
CA LYS A 178 -0.90 -23.63 6.70
C LYS A 178 0.48 -23.67 7.32
N PRO A 179 0.70 -23.01 8.46
CA PRO A 179 1.97 -23.10 9.17
C PRO A 179 2.11 -24.45 9.88
N THR A 180 3.36 -24.88 10.03
CA THR A 180 3.79 -25.95 10.94
C THR A 180 4.86 -25.37 11.85
N ASN A 181 4.77 -25.63 13.16
CA ASN A 181 5.75 -25.16 14.15
C ASN A 181 5.95 -23.64 14.18
N PHE A 182 4.94 -22.88 13.73
CA PHE A 182 5.02 -21.43 13.52
C PHE A 182 3.67 -20.78 13.78
N VAL A 183 3.68 -19.60 14.40
CA VAL A 183 2.50 -18.79 14.67
C VAL A 183 2.73 -17.39 14.07
N PRO A 184 2.14 -17.10 12.89
CA PRO A 184 2.28 -15.77 12.29
C PRO A 184 1.53 -14.73 13.14
N ARG A 185 2.13 -13.54 13.28
CA ARG A 185 1.62 -12.45 14.11
C ARG A 185 2.15 -11.08 13.70
N GLU A 186 1.31 -10.32 13.00
CA GLU A 186 1.61 -9.00 12.44
C GLU A 186 2.01 -7.98 13.52
N GLY A 187 1.46 -8.13 14.73
CA GLY A 187 1.78 -7.20 15.82
C GLY A 187 3.23 -7.26 16.31
N LEU A 188 3.98 -8.32 16.00
CA LEU A 188 5.34 -8.50 16.51
C LEU A 188 6.44 -8.01 15.56
N GLU A 189 6.09 -7.50 14.40
CA GLU A 189 7.06 -7.04 13.40
C GLU A 189 7.91 -5.88 13.95
N GLY A 190 9.22 -5.96 13.78
CA GLY A 190 10.19 -5.01 14.31
C GLY A 190 10.28 -5.02 15.83
N LYS A 191 9.94 -6.15 16.46
CA LYS A 191 10.09 -6.38 17.91
C LYS A 191 11.06 -7.52 18.15
N ALA A 192 11.42 -7.73 19.41
CA ALA A 192 12.30 -8.83 19.79
C ALA A 192 11.74 -10.19 19.32
N ASN A 193 12.63 -11.05 18.82
CA ASN A 193 12.28 -12.39 18.38
C ASN A 193 11.72 -13.24 19.54
N ILE A 194 10.61 -13.92 19.28
CA ILE A 194 9.94 -14.83 20.22
C ILE A 194 9.86 -16.21 19.59
N SER A 195 10.45 -17.23 20.24
CA SER A 195 10.46 -18.60 19.73
C SER A 195 9.06 -19.09 19.34
N GLY A 196 8.92 -19.56 18.09
CA GLY A 196 7.66 -20.05 17.51
C GLY A 196 6.75 -18.97 16.91
N TYR A 197 7.15 -17.69 16.97
CA TYR A 197 6.41 -16.57 16.40
C TYR A 197 7.23 -15.85 15.33
N GLY A 198 6.53 -15.16 14.45
CA GLY A 198 7.09 -14.36 13.38
C GLY A 198 5.98 -13.86 12.48
N HIS A 199 6.31 -13.58 11.23
CA HIS A 199 5.36 -13.27 10.16
C HIS A 199 5.83 -13.90 8.86
N TYR A 200 5.06 -13.74 7.79
CA TYR A 200 5.49 -14.19 6.47
C TYR A 200 6.12 -13.04 5.70
N HIS A 201 7.13 -13.33 4.88
CA HIS A 201 7.45 -12.55 3.70
C HIS A 201 6.83 -13.22 2.48
N VAL A 202 6.16 -12.44 1.63
CA VAL A 202 5.54 -12.94 0.41
C VAL A 202 6.22 -12.30 -0.78
N PHE A 203 6.70 -13.15 -1.69
CA PHE A 203 7.42 -12.74 -2.89
C PHE A 203 6.71 -13.19 -4.15
N VAL A 204 6.85 -12.42 -5.22
CA VAL A 204 6.41 -12.75 -6.57
C VAL A 204 7.61 -12.66 -7.49
N ASP A 205 7.89 -13.75 -8.23
CA ASP A 205 9.02 -13.89 -9.16
C ASP A 205 10.40 -13.49 -8.58
N ALA A 206 10.57 -13.59 -7.27
CA ALA A 206 11.84 -13.30 -6.62
C ALA A 206 12.81 -14.48 -6.76
N ASP A 207 14.07 -14.14 -7.01
CA ASP A 207 15.18 -15.08 -6.88
C ASP A 207 15.68 -15.12 -5.44
N LEU A 208 15.09 -16.00 -4.62
CA LEU A 208 15.47 -16.16 -3.21
C LEU A 208 16.87 -16.74 -3.01
N SER A 209 17.54 -17.22 -4.06
CA SER A 209 18.93 -17.67 -3.95
C SER A 209 19.88 -16.54 -3.57
N MET A 210 19.49 -15.28 -3.80
CA MET A 210 20.25 -14.10 -3.40
C MET A 210 19.96 -13.62 -1.97
N MET A 211 18.88 -14.11 -1.34
CA MET A 211 18.48 -13.71 0.02
C MET A 211 19.04 -14.63 1.10
N MET A 212 19.45 -15.84 0.73
CA MET A 212 20.18 -16.73 1.63
C MET A 212 21.68 -16.46 1.51
N PRO A 213 22.41 -16.12 2.58
CA PRO A 213 23.86 -16.12 2.53
C PRO A 213 24.32 -17.52 2.15
N ALA A 214 25.00 -17.64 1.01
CA ALA A 214 25.41 -18.91 0.41
C ALA A 214 26.31 -19.77 1.32
N ASP A 215 26.83 -19.21 2.41
CA ASP A 215 27.63 -19.91 3.39
C ASP A 215 27.16 -19.54 4.80
N ASN A 216 26.79 -20.57 5.58
CA ASN A 216 26.52 -20.50 7.03
C ASN A 216 27.81 -20.23 7.82
N LYS A 217 28.61 -19.24 7.42
CA LYS A 217 29.63 -18.65 8.26
C LYS A 217 28.91 -17.64 9.14
N THR A 218 28.63 -18.08 10.35
CA THR A 218 28.33 -17.21 11.49
C THR A 218 29.06 -15.87 11.33
N PRO A 219 28.35 -14.73 11.35
CA PRO A 219 29.01 -13.45 11.56
C PRO A 219 29.82 -13.60 12.83
N GLU A 220 31.14 -13.42 12.76
CA GLU A 220 32.00 -13.47 13.94
C GLU A 220 31.39 -12.57 15.02
N ALA A 221 30.95 -13.17 16.12
CA ALA A 221 30.29 -12.52 17.26
C ALA A 221 31.18 -11.52 18.03
N ASN A 222 32.31 -11.11 17.44
CA ASN A 222 33.31 -10.20 18.00
C ASN A 222 33.52 -8.92 17.18
N ALA A 223 32.76 -8.69 16.12
CA ALA A 223 32.66 -7.33 15.57
C ALA A 223 31.81 -6.51 16.56
N THR A 224 32.48 -5.72 17.39
CA THR A 224 31.82 -4.67 18.18
C THR A 224 30.91 -3.86 17.26
N PRO A 225 29.64 -3.62 17.62
CA PRO A 225 28.77 -2.81 16.80
C PRO A 225 29.35 -1.39 16.81
N GLU A 226 30.05 -1.01 15.75
CA GLU A 226 30.25 0.39 15.46
C GLU A 226 28.86 0.97 15.22
N ALA A 227 28.41 1.75 16.20
CA ALA A 227 27.19 2.54 16.15
C ALA A 227 27.23 3.44 14.90
N GLY A 228 26.64 2.99 13.80
CA GLY A 228 26.57 3.75 12.55
C GLY A 228 26.76 2.96 11.27
N GLY A 229 27.09 1.67 11.33
CA GLY A 229 27.11 0.79 10.14
C GLY A 229 25.70 0.43 9.68
N GLY A 230 24.94 1.40 9.17
CA GLY A 230 23.65 1.15 8.54
C GLY A 230 23.83 0.15 7.40
N MET A 231 23.40 -1.09 7.61
CA MET A 231 23.25 -2.05 6.54
C MET A 231 22.20 -1.45 5.61
N ALA A 232 22.65 -0.82 4.51
CA ALA A 232 21.75 -0.42 3.45
C ALA A 232 20.91 -1.65 3.11
N MET A 233 19.59 -1.50 3.22
CA MET A 233 18.66 -2.57 2.91
C MET A 233 18.98 -3.08 1.51
N MET A 234 19.39 -4.33 1.40
CA MET A 234 19.53 -4.95 0.09
C MET A 234 18.14 -4.95 -0.55
N SER A 235 18.10 -4.67 -1.85
CA SER A 235 16.86 -4.66 -2.62
C SER A 235 16.07 -5.95 -2.37
N MET A 236 14.81 -5.80 -1.94
CA MET A 236 13.86 -6.91 -1.76
C MET A 236 12.93 -7.00 -2.97
N ALA A 237 13.51 -6.96 -4.17
CA ALA A 237 12.75 -7.09 -5.41
C ALA A 237 11.86 -8.35 -5.37
N GLY A 238 10.62 -8.19 -5.79
CA GLY A 238 9.58 -9.22 -5.74
C GLY A 238 8.85 -9.33 -4.40
N MET A 239 9.31 -8.74 -3.30
CA MET A 239 8.54 -8.74 -2.04
C MET A 239 7.28 -7.89 -2.22
N VAL A 240 6.11 -8.44 -1.92
CA VAL A 240 4.82 -7.76 -2.12
C VAL A 240 4.01 -7.58 -0.84
N LEU A 241 4.23 -8.40 0.19
CA LEU A 241 3.49 -8.36 1.46
C LEU A 241 4.31 -8.91 2.62
N MET A 242 3.96 -8.46 3.83
CA MET A 242 4.42 -9.04 5.10
C MET A 242 3.23 -9.39 6.01
N PRO A 243 2.45 -10.43 5.72
CA PRO A 243 1.25 -10.73 6.48
C PRO A 243 1.56 -11.53 7.75
N GLY A 244 0.84 -11.22 8.83
CA GLY A 244 0.81 -12.00 10.06
C GLY A 244 -0.41 -12.90 10.21
N ALA A 245 -1.05 -13.27 9.09
CA ALA A 245 -2.27 -14.10 9.06
C ALA A 245 -2.11 -15.29 8.09
N ASN A 246 -2.95 -16.32 8.27
CA ASN A 246 -2.95 -17.52 7.42
C ASN A 246 -3.81 -17.38 6.15
N GLU A 247 -4.51 -16.27 6.00
CA GLU A 247 -5.26 -15.92 4.79
C GLU A 247 -5.01 -14.44 4.48
N PHE A 248 -4.61 -14.15 3.24
CA PHE A 248 -4.33 -12.79 2.79
C PHE A 248 -4.48 -12.69 1.27
N SER A 249 -4.75 -11.48 0.77
CA SER A 249 -4.90 -11.22 -0.66
C SER A 249 -3.65 -10.57 -1.24
N VAL A 250 -3.15 -11.10 -2.35
CA VAL A 250 -2.09 -10.50 -3.16
C VAL A 250 -2.73 -9.86 -4.38
N ASP A 251 -2.49 -8.56 -4.56
CA ASP A 251 -2.94 -7.82 -5.74
C ASP A 251 -1.83 -7.80 -6.81
N LEU A 252 -2.02 -8.60 -7.84
CA LEU A 252 -1.14 -8.75 -8.99
C LEU A 252 -1.61 -7.90 -10.19
N SER A 253 -2.48 -6.91 -9.99
CA SER A 253 -3.03 -6.09 -11.10
C SER A 253 -1.96 -5.36 -11.91
N ALA A 254 -0.80 -5.09 -11.32
CA ALA A 254 0.34 -4.45 -12.00
C ALA A 254 1.32 -5.44 -12.65
N TRP A 255 1.13 -6.74 -12.42
CA TRP A 255 1.93 -7.81 -13.01
C TRP A 255 1.36 -8.17 -14.39
N GLY A 256 2.24 -8.53 -15.34
CA GLY A 256 1.81 -8.94 -16.67
C GLY A 256 1.04 -10.26 -16.64
N PRO A 257 0.15 -10.56 -17.61
CA PRO A 257 -0.45 -11.89 -17.67
C PRO A 257 0.61 -12.95 -17.98
N GLY A 258 0.42 -14.18 -17.47
CA GLY A 258 1.34 -15.27 -17.72
C GLY A 258 1.65 -16.10 -16.47
N LYS A 259 2.77 -16.81 -16.52
CA LYS A 259 3.22 -17.62 -15.38
C LYS A 259 3.96 -16.75 -14.38
N HIS A 260 3.58 -16.87 -13.11
CA HIS A 260 4.27 -16.24 -11.99
C HIS A 260 4.51 -17.26 -10.89
N THR A 261 5.58 -17.08 -10.14
CA THR A 261 5.85 -17.82 -8.91
C THR A 261 5.51 -16.95 -7.72
N ILE A 262 4.81 -17.53 -6.74
CA ILE A 262 4.60 -16.89 -5.44
C ILE A 262 5.31 -17.73 -4.39
N VAL A 263 6.16 -17.09 -3.60
CA VAL A 263 6.85 -17.72 -2.47
C VAL A 263 6.36 -17.11 -1.17
N VAL A 264 6.09 -17.96 -0.18
CA VAL A 264 5.77 -17.55 1.19
C VAL A 264 6.85 -18.10 2.11
N GLU A 265 7.56 -17.21 2.78
CA GLU A 265 8.66 -17.55 3.68
C GLU A 265 8.32 -17.14 5.12
N PRO A 266 8.41 -18.05 6.11
CA PRO A 266 8.29 -17.66 7.52
C PRO A 266 9.60 -16.98 7.97
N VAL A 267 9.47 -15.81 8.56
CA VAL A 267 10.59 -15.01 9.06
C VAL A 267 10.41 -14.67 10.54
N GLN A 268 11.50 -14.25 11.17
CA GLN A 268 11.49 -13.76 12.54
C GLN A 268 10.85 -12.37 12.64
N ASN A 269 10.51 -11.96 13.87
CA ASN A 269 9.94 -10.65 14.17
C ASN A 269 10.84 -9.49 13.70
N ASP A 270 12.16 -9.67 13.73
CA ASP A 270 13.16 -8.72 13.25
C ASP A 270 13.43 -8.83 11.72
N HIS A 271 12.52 -9.48 10.99
CA HIS A 271 12.60 -9.74 9.55
C HIS A 271 13.83 -10.56 9.11
N THR A 272 14.56 -11.19 10.04
CA THR A 272 15.64 -12.11 9.67
C THR A 272 15.08 -13.48 9.26
N PRO A 273 15.72 -14.18 8.31
CA PRO A 273 15.36 -15.55 7.98
C PRO A 273 15.48 -16.48 9.19
N ILE A 274 14.55 -17.44 9.30
CA ILE A 274 14.59 -18.47 10.35
C ILE A 274 15.55 -19.58 9.92
N GLU A 275 16.55 -19.89 10.74
CA GLU A 275 17.44 -21.03 10.49
C GLU A 275 16.65 -22.35 10.41
N GLY A 276 16.81 -23.07 9.29
CA GLY A 276 16.09 -24.30 9.01
C GLY A 276 14.60 -24.13 8.69
N GLY A 277 14.12 -22.89 8.59
CA GLY A 277 12.79 -22.56 8.12
C GLY A 277 12.56 -23.07 6.69
N LYS A 278 11.33 -23.52 6.39
CA LYS A 278 10.94 -23.95 5.05
C LYS A 278 9.89 -23.02 4.47
N HIS A 279 10.22 -22.37 3.36
CA HIS A 279 9.24 -21.64 2.54
C HIS A 279 8.37 -22.61 1.73
N ALA A 280 7.23 -22.10 1.25
CA ALA A 280 6.41 -22.75 0.23
C ALA A 280 6.39 -21.91 -1.05
N GLN A 281 6.31 -22.58 -2.18
CA GLN A 281 6.22 -21.94 -3.48
C GLN A 281 5.07 -22.56 -4.28
N VAL A 282 4.39 -21.71 -5.04
CA VAL A 282 3.39 -22.11 -6.02
C VAL A 282 3.63 -21.36 -7.34
N THR A 283 3.42 -22.02 -8.47
CA THR A 283 3.33 -21.37 -9.78
C THR A 283 1.86 -21.13 -10.11
N ILE A 284 1.51 -19.92 -10.53
CA ILE A 284 0.17 -19.56 -10.99
C ILE A 284 0.20 -19.13 -12.45
N ASN A 285 -0.95 -19.22 -13.12
CA ASN A 285 -1.20 -18.63 -14.43
C ASN A 285 -2.12 -17.40 -14.23
N LEU A 286 -1.52 -16.21 -14.20
CA LEU A 286 -2.22 -14.95 -14.04
C LEU A 286 -2.94 -14.57 -15.34
N GLN A 287 -4.25 -14.36 -15.25
CA GLN A 287 -5.05 -13.85 -16.36
C GLN A 287 -4.84 -12.35 -16.51
N SER A 288 -4.94 -11.85 -17.75
CA SER A 288 -5.06 -10.41 -17.97
C SER A 288 -6.24 -9.89 -17.17
N SER A 289 -6.09 -8.75 -16.50
CA SER A 289 -7.25 -8.00 -16.01
C SER A 289 -8.20 -7.85 -17.19
N ALA A 290 -9.36 -8.51 -17.12
CA ALA A 290 -10.37 -8.34 -18.15
C ALA A 290 -10.61 -6.83 -18.25
N PRO A 291 -10.56 -6.23 -19.45
CA PRO A 291 -10.87 -4.82 -19.58
C PRO A 291 -12.21 -4.62 -18.90
N ALA A 292 -12.22 -3.80 -17.82
CA ALA A 292 -13.42 -3.52 -17.05
C ALA A 292 -14.52 -3.28 -18.07
N ALA A 293 -15.51 -4.17 -18.13
CA ALA A 293 -16.54 -4.10 -19.15
C ALA A 293 -17.10 -2.69 -19.07
N GLN A 294 -16.79 -1.86 -20.07
CA GLN A 294 -17.33 -0.52 -20.14
C GLN A 294 -18.82 -0.75 -20.11
N ALA A 295 -19.46 -0.35 -19.01
CA ALA A 295 -20.90 -0.38 -18.89
C ALA A 295 -21.42 0.52 -20.00
N THR A 296 -21.75 -0.07 -21.14
CA THR A 296 -22.52 0.58 -22.17
C THR A 296 -23.87 0.83 -21.51
N THR A 297 -24.04 2.03 -20.97
CA THR A 297 -25.35 2.57 -20.64
C THR A 297 -26.11 2.70 -21.97
N ALA A 298 -26.70 1.61 -22.41
CA ALA A 298 -27.80 1.66 -23.35
C ALA A 298 -28.91 2.47 -22.68
N PRO A 299 -29.46 3.50 -23.33
CA PRO A 299 -30.58 4.25 -22.77
C PRO A 299 -31.74 3.28 -22.50
N ALA A 300 -32.20 3.25 -21.25
CA ALA A 300 -33.40 2.52 -20.90
C ALA A 300 -34.58 3.10 -21.69
N GLU A 301 -35.17 2.26 -22.53
CA GLU A 301 -36.46 2.52 -23.18
C GLU A 301 -37.55 2.60 -22.09
N PRO A 302 -38.41 3.62 -22.07
CA PRO A 302 -39.41 3.79 -21.02
C PRO A 302 -40.48 2.69 -21.15
N THR A 303 -40.41 1.69 -20.28
CA THR A 303 -41.45 0.68 -20.14
C THR A 303 -42.65 1.28 -19.41
N VAL A 304 -43.78 1.38 -20.10
CA VAL A 304 -45.07 1.78 -19.56
C VAL A 304 -45.54 0.74 -18.53
N ALA A 305 -45.80 1.18 -17.31
CA ALA A 305 -46.31 0.35 -16.22
C ALA A 305 -47.78 -0.06 -16.48
N PRO A 306 -48.16 -1.34 -16.31
CA PRO A 306 -49.56 -1.71 -16.20
C PRO A 306 -50.08 -1.46 -14.77
N THR A 307 -51.22 -0.79 -14.69
CA THR A 307 -52.01 -0.56 -13.49
C THR A 307 -52.45 -1.89 -12.87
N ALA A 308 -52.12 -2.13 -11.60
CA ALA A 308 -52.61 -3.28 -10.82
C ALA A 308 -53.46 -2.82 -9.63
N GLU A 309 -54.59 -3.48 -9.45
CA GLU A 309 -55.62 -3.32 -8.42
C GLU A 309 -55.12 -3.56 -6.97
N PRO A 310 -55.82 -3.01 -5.96
CA PRO A 310 -55.43 -3.14 -4.56
C PRO A 310 -55.85 -4.50 -3.99
N THR A 311 -54.88 -5.33 -3.61
CA THR A 311 -55.14 -6.53 -2.78
C THR A 311 -54.61 -6.36 -1.36
N LYS A 312 -55.59 -6.45 -0.46
CA LYS A 312 -55.61 -6.67 0.99
C LYS A 312 -54.30 -7.11 1.67
N ALA A 313 -53.90 -6.33 2.69
CA ALA A 313 -52.76 -6.56 3.56
C ALA A 313 -52.90 -7.83 4.44
N PRO A 314 -51.80 -8.59 4.66
CA PRO A 314 -51.69 -9.51 5.78
C PRO A 314 -51.17 -8.79 7.03
N VAL A 315 -51.89 -9.00 8.13
CA VAL A 315 -51.52 -8.64 9.50
C VAL A 315 -50.39 -9.57 9.97
N LEU A 316 -49.30 -9.02 10.50
CA LEU A 316 -48.29 -9.74 11.28
C LEU A 316 -47.98 -8.97 12.58
N PRO A 317 -47.65 -9.69 13.66
CA PRO A 317 -47.79 -9.22 15.03
C PRO A 317 -46.62 -8.37 15.53
N THR A 318 -46.98 -7.44 16.41
CA THR A 318 -46.13 -6.59 17.24
C THR A 318 -45.45 -7.38 18.36
N THR A 319 -44.12 -7.29 18.43
CA THR A 319 -43.29 -7.34 19.65
C THR A 319 -42.06 -6.46 19.30
N GLY A 320 -41.66 -5.41 20.01
CA GLY A 320 -41.76 -5.05 21.43
C GLY A 320 -40.33 -4.90 21.93
N GLY A 321 -39.79 -3.68 21.98
CA GLY A 321 -38.43 -3.42 22.47
C GLY A 321 -37.94 -2.00 22.17
N ASP A 322 -38.13 -1.13 23.15
CA ASP A 322 -37.81 0.30 23.17
C ASP A 322 -36.33 0.64 22.92
N PHE A 323 -36.09 1.66 22.09
CA PHE A 323 -34.94 2.56 22.22
C PHE A 323 -35.44 4.00 22.08
N THR A 324 -35.42 4.74 23.18
CA THR A 324 -35.79 6.16 23.25
C THR A 324 -34.69 7.02 22.63
N ASN A 325 -35.04 7.70 21.55
CA ASN A 325 -34.27 8.79 20.95
C ASN A 325 -34.74 10.13 21.52
N ASN A 326 -33.80 10.90 22.09
CA ASN A 326 -33.92 12.34 22.26
C ASN A 326 -33.04 13.01 21.20
N SER A 327 -33.65 13.63 20.20
CA SER A 327 -33.04 14.72 19.44
C SER A 327 -34.14 15.58 18.85
N LEU A 328 -34.33 16.72 19.52
CA LEU A 328 -35.30 17.74 19.21
C LEU A 328 -34.84 18.54 17.99
N LEU A 329 -35.77 18.65 17.04
CA LEU A 329 -35.92 19.68 16.01
C LEU A 329 -35.28 21.04 16.36
N LEU A 330 -34.59 21.66 15.39
CA LEU A 330 -34.98 22.99 14.93
C LEU A 330 -34.60 23.17 13.45
N LEU A 331 -35.59 23.68 12.71
CA LEU A 331 -35.63 23.92 11.27
C LEU A 331 -35.59 25.43 11.01
N LEU A 332 -35.23 25.78 9.76
CA LEU A 332 -35.48 27.04 9.04
C LEU A 332 -34.55 28.21 9.42
N SER A 333 -34.03 29.03 8.51
CA SER A 333 -34.35 29.34 7.11
C SER A 333 -33.35 30.40 6.62
N GLY A 334 -33.19 30.59 5.30
CA GLY A 334 -32.71 31.89 4.79
C GLY A 334 -31.95 31.84 3.47
N ALA A 335 -32.65 32.22 2.40
CA ALA A 335 -32.17 32.26 1.03
C ALA A 335 -31.29 33.48 0.69
N LEU A 336 -30.54 33.32 -0.41
CA LEU A 336 -30.24 34.31 -1.47
C LEU A 336 -29.38 35.54 -1.11
N ILE A 337 -28.24 35.69 -1.81
CA ILE A 337 -27.86 36.88 -2.60
C ILE A 337 -26.73 36.47 -3.57
N LEU A 338 -27.02 36.57 -4.87
CA LEU A 338 -26.06 36.61 -5.97
C LEU A 338 -25.75 38.08 -6.23
N GLY A 339 -24.46 38.46 -6.20
CA GLY A 339 -24.01 39.81 -6.51
C GLY A 339 -22.60 39.81 -7.09
N LEU A 340 -22.51 40.20 -8.37
CA LEU A 340 -21.30 40.45 -9.15
C LEU A 340 -20.29 41.36 -8.43
N GLY A 341 -18.99 41.15 -8.70
CA GLY A 341 -17.93 42.08 -8.31
C GLY A 341 -16.60 41.82 -9.00
N LEU A 342 -16.53 42.07 -10.31
CA LEU A 342 -15.29 42.23 -11.08
C LEU A 342 -14.64 43.59 -10.70
N VAL A 343 -13.46 43.59 -10.08
CA VAL A 343 -12.61 44.81 -9.98
C VAL A 343 -11.15 44.46 -10.26
N LEU A 344 -10.65 45.11 -11.32
CA LEU A 344 -9.26 45.22 -11.76
C LEU A 344 -8.34 45.76 -10.66
N VAL A 345 -7.18 45.15 -10.47
CA VAL A 345 -6.03 45.77 -9.79
C VAL A 345 -4.93 46.00 -10.82
N VAL A 346 -4.78 47.25 -11.24
CA VAL A 346 -3.66 47.75 -12.04
C VAL A 346 -3.00 48.89 -11.25
N GLN A 347 -1.70 48.73 -11.04
CA GLN A 347 -0.65 49.73 -10.84
C GLN A 347 -0.70 50.69 -9.62
N ALA A 348 0.36 50.59 -8.81
CA ALA A 348 1.49 51.56 -8.76
C ALA A 348 1.89 51.89 -7.33
N ARG A 349 3.11 51.51 -6.93
CA ARG A 349 3.96 52.37 -6.10
C ARG A 349 5.42 52.26 -6.53
N ARG A 350 5.88 53.33 -7.17
CA ARG A 350 7.28 53.72 -7.30
C ARG A 350 7.66 54.57 -6.07
N ARG A 351 8.92 54.44 -5.65
CA ARG A 351 9.75 55.33 -4.81
C ARG A 351 9.49 55.32 -3.30
N ALA A 352 10.36 54.61 -2.58
CA ALA A 352 11.49 55.20 -1.89
C ALA A 352 12.73 54.32 -2.14
#